data_AF-A0A817E5F1-F1
#
_entry.id   AF-A0A817E5F1-F1
#
_cell.length_a   1.000
_cell.length_b   1.000
_cell.length_c   1.000
_cell.angle_alpha   90.00
_cell.angle_beta   90.00
_cell.angle_gamma   90.00
#
_symmetry.space_group_name_H-M   'P 1'
#
loop_
_entity.id
_entity.type
_entity.pdbx_description
1 polymer ?
#
loop_
_entity_poly.entity_id
_entity_poly.type
_entity_poly.pdbx_seq_one_letter_code
_entity_poly.pdbx_strand_id
1 'polypeptide(L)'
;MQIYGYSKVNHKEGIRLLTGSYFGKFAHKGLVPENLVQPLNYLSQVLDAVTKRLIEILDQYSVFQQQSSLSSLFKCADLPLQDEHFGMLDIVSYFNQKSGFKPPCNGSTIEEVNCVPHYDPGLLSVSILSTHEGLQLKNMTNNEWIDGPLEPNIGVVWLGEAASRITQNRLKPGIHRVIYPQEQKRRLAVWYEVCTVEQLRNISADKKDERMADGVVTFGNLPGLAPVHVLPGEKKLEFLKRVEMGFGLPMSKLGHVSYNLQTYGLGYPTTTTELDEPMDTT
;
A
#
# COMPACT_ATOMS: atom_id res chain seq x y z
N MET A 1 12.80 -11.23 9.18
CA MET A 1 12.40 -9.92 8.58
C MET A 1 10.89 -9.81 8.58
N GLN A 2 10.34 -8.61 8.82
CA GLN A 2 8.95 -8.41 9.23
C GLN A 2 8.30 -7.24 8.47
N ILE A 3 6.97 -7.25 8.39
CA ILE A 3 6.20 -6.27 7.59
C ILE A 3 5.96 -4.97 8.38
N TYR A 4 5.96 -5.06 9.71
CA TYR A 4 5.90 -3.93 10.65
C TYR A 4 7.25 -3.77 11.36
N GLY A 5 7.50 -2.61 11.95
CA GLY A 5 8.77 -2.20 12.55
C GLY A 5 9.68 -1.49 11.55
N TYR A 6 10.98 -1.46 11.85
CA TYR A 6 11.97 -0.86 10.96
C TYR A 6 12.16 -1.68 9.67
N SER A 7 12.23 -0.99 8.54
CA SER A 7 12.54 -1.54 7.24
C SER A 7 13.45 -0.59 6.46
N LYS A 8 14.31 -1.16 5.60
CA LYS A 8 15.23 -0.40 4.74
C LYS A 8 15.32 -1.08 3.39
N VAL A 9 15.20 -0.27 2.35
CA VAL A 9 15.50 -0.63 0.95
C VAL A 9 16.48 0.39 0.38
N ASN A 10 16.90 0.21 -0.87
CA ASN A 10 18.00 0.98 -1.45
C ASN A 10 17.76 2.51 -1.49
N HIS A 11 16.51 2.95 -1.58
CA HIS A 11 16.16 4.37 -1.76
C HIS A 11 15.40 5.00 -0.58
N LYS A 12 15.04 4.22 0.46
CA LYS A 12 14.34 4.70 1.64
C LYS A 12 14.55 3.78 2.84
N GLU A 13 14.38 4.33 4.04
CA GLU A 13 14.17 3.57 5.27
C GLU A 13 12.96 4.12 6.01
N GLY A 14 12.37 3.32 6.88
CA GLY A 14 11.23 3.77 7.66
C GLY A 14 10.87 2.83 8.78
N ILE A 15 10.03 3.33 9.68
CA ILE A 15 9.40 2.55 10.74
C ILE A 15 7.89 2.58 10.52
N ARG A 16 7.28 1.39 10.49
CA ARG A 16 5.84 1.23 10.30
C ARG A 16 5.23 0.47 11.46
N LEU A 17 4.30 1.08 12.17
CA LEU A 17 3.73 0.53 13.39
C LEU A 17 2.22 0.54 13.33
N LEU A 18 1.63 -0.55 13.79
CA LEU A 18 0.23 -0.57 14.16
C LEU A 18 0.13 0.06 15.56
N THR A 19 -0.86 0.92 15.73
CA THR A 19 -1.08 1.66 16.97
C THR A 19 -1.98 0.88 17.94
N GLY A 20 -2.53 1.53 18.96
CA GLY A 20 -3.36 0.86 19.98
C GLY A 20 -2.68 -0.32 20.67
N SER A 21 -3.41 -1.42 20.85
CA SER A 21 -2.92 -2.65 21.50
C SER A 21 -1.73 -3.30 20.79
N TYR A 22 -1.56 -3.07 19.49
CA TYR A 22 -0.49 -3.67 18.69
C TYR A 22 0.85 -3.01 18.97
N PHE A 23 0.84 -1.73 19.33
CA PHE A 23 2.06 -0.99 19.63
C PHE A 23 2.85 -1.65 20.76
N GLY A 24 2.17 -2.00 21.87
CA GLY A 24 2.80 -2.67 23.01
C GLY A 24 3.44 -4.01 22.62
N LYS A 25 2.78 -4.78 21.74
CA LYS A 25 3.31 -6.04 21.19
C LYS A 25 4.58 -5.80 20.35
N PHE A 26 4.65 -4.69 19.61
CA PHE A 26 5.82 -4.35 18.79
C PHE A 26 6.99 -3.84 19.63
N ALA A 27 6.72 -3.02 20.66
CA ALA A 27 7.73 -2.58 21.61
C ALA A 27 8.33 -3.78 22.37
N HIS A 28 7.50 -4.68 22.90
CA HIS A 28 7.96 -5.87 23.63
C HIS A 28 8.81 -6.82 22.77
N LYS A 29 8.50 -6.91 21.47
CA LYS A 29 9.27 -7.71 20.51
C LYS A 29 10.57 -7.05 20.04
N GLY A 30 10.90 -5.84 20.52
CA GLY A 30 12.09 -5.09 20.12
C GLY A 30 12.02 -4.53 18.69
N LEU A 31 10.81 -4.33 18.16
CA LEU A 31 10.60 -3.82 16.79
C LEU A 31 10.62 -2.30 16.69
N VAL A 32 10.64 -1.66 17.86
CA VAL A 32 10.75 -0.22 18.07
C VAL A 32 12.02 0.02 18.89
N PRO A 33 12.94 0.90 18.46
CA PRO A 33 14.11 1.25 19.27
C PRO A 33 13.69 1.75 20.65
N GLU A 34 14.33 1.29 21.72
CA GLU A 34 13.91 1.55 23.10
C GLU A 34 13.75 3.05 23.41
N ASN A 35 14.69 3.87 22.93
CA ASN A 35 14.67 5.33 23.09
C ASN A 35 13.54 6.03 22.30
N LEU A 36 12.89 5.33 21.38
CA LEU A 36 11.77 5.83 20.57
C LEU A 36 10.41 5.26 21.01
N VAL A 37 10.37 4.26 21.90
CA VAL A 37 9.11 3.62 22.34
C VAL A 37 8.13 4.66 22.88
N GLN A 38 8.54 5.48 23.84
CA GLN A 38 7.64 6.47 24.47
C GLN A 38 7.20 7.57 23.49
N PRO A 39 8.11 8.26 22.74
CA PRO A 39 7.69 9.26 21.75
C PRO A 39 6.77 8.72 20.66
N LEU A 40 7.06 7.52 20.13
CA LEU A 40 6.23 6.93 19.07
C LEU A 40 4.89 6.44 19.59
N ASN A 41 4.82 5.94 20.82
CA ASN A 41 3.54 5.59 21.44
C ASN A 41 2.67 6.84 21.64
N TYR A 42 3.25 7.92 22.13
CA TYR A 42 2.54 9.19 22.29
C TYR A 42 2.01 9.72 20.96
N LEU A 43 2.87 9.78 19.93
CA LEU A 43 2.47 10.21 18.58
C LEU A 43 1.33 9.32 18.03
N SER A 44 1.44 8.00 18.22
CA SER A 44 0.42 7.03 17.82
C SER A 44 -0.92 7.33 18.47
N GLN A 45 -0.96 7.51 19.78
CA GLN A 45 -2.18 7.82 20.55
C GLN A 45 -2.82 9.14 20.11
N VAL A 46 -2.02 10.17 19.84
CA VAL A 46 -2.52 11.46 19.33
C VAL A 46 -3.17 11.28 17.95
N LEU A 47 -2.53 10.53 17.06
CA LEU A 47 -3.07 10.28 15.72
C LEU A 47 -4.32 9.39 15.75
N ASP A 48 -4.36 8.38 16.63
CA ASP A 48 -5.55 7.58 16.89
C ASP A 48 -6.72 8.48 17.29
N ALA A 49 -6.50 9.39 18.25
CA ALA A 49 -7.53 10.31 18.75
C ALA A 49 -8.01 11.29 17.67
N VAL A 50 -7.08 11.92 16.93
CA VAL A 50 -7.42 12.87 15.86
C VAL A 50 -8.19 12.20 14.73
N THR A 51 -7.73 11.03 14.27
CA THR A 51 -8.41 10.32 13.18
C THR A 51 -9.74 9.74 13.59
N LYS A 52 -9.87 9.22 14.82
CA LYS A 52 -11.17 8.85 15.38
C LYS A 52 -12.13 10.03 15.38
N ARG A 53 -11.69 11.20 15.87
CA ARG A 53 -12.52 12.39 15.88
C ARG A 53 -12.92 12.86 14.48
N LEU A 54 -12.00 12.77 13.52
CA LEU A 54 -12.30 13.07 12.12
C LEU A 54 -13.38 12.13 11.58
N ILE A 55 -13.28 10.82 11.83
CA ILE A 55 -14.29 9.84 11.39
C ILE A 55 -15.65 10.12 12.04
N GLU A 56 -15.68 10.45 13.33
CA GLU A 56 -16.91 10.85 14.03
C GLU A 56 -17.60 12.04 13.34
N ILE A 57 -16.83 13.07 13.00
CA ILE A 57 -17.36 14.25 12.30
C ILE A 57 -17.86 13.85 10.90
N LEU A 58 -17.06 13.12 10.11
CA LEU A 58 -17.47 12.70 8.76
C LEU A 58 -18.74 11.82 8.78
N ASP A 59 -18.90 10.98 9.81
CA ASP A 59 -20.09 10.16 9.99
C ASP A 59 -21.33 10.99 10.35
N GLN A 60 -21.20 11.99 11.23
CA GLN A 60 -22.30 12.92 11.57
C GLN A 60 -22.87 13.60 10.32
N TYR A 61 -22.01 13.92 9.35
CA TYR A 61 -22.42 14.50 8.07
C TYR A 61 -22.79 13.46 7.00
N SER A 62 -22.89 12.17 7.37
CA SER A 62 -23.30 11.09 6.48
C SER A 62 -22.41 11.01 5.21
N VAL A 63 -21.12 11.30 5.35
CA VAL A 63 -20.18 11.32 4.22
C VAL A 63 -20.06 9.94 3.58
N PHE A 64 -20.00 8.90 4.41
CA PHE A 64 -19.76 7.52 3.97
C PHE A 64 -21.02 6.65 3.84
N GLN A 65 -22.12 7.02 4.48
CA GLN A 65 -23.35 6.22 4.53
C GLN A 65 -24.57 7.12 4.60
N GLN A 66 -25.75 6.61 4.23
CA GLN A 66 -26.98 7.42 4.14
C GLN A 66 -27.46 7.97 5.50
N GLN A 67 -27.18 7.25 6.58
CA GLN A 67 -27.55 7.64 7.94
C GLN A 67 -26.34 7.46 8.86
N SER A 68 -26.03 8.48 9.66
CA SER A 68 -24.95 8.44 10.66
C SER A 68 -25.18 7.28 11.64
N SER A 69 -24.14 6.46 11.79
CA SER A 69 -24.06 5.36 12.73
C SER A 69 -22.63 4.85 12.76
N LEU A 70 -21.86 5.25 13.77
CA LEU A 70 -20.45 4.84 13.90
C LEU A 70 -20.29 3.31 13.95
N SER A 71 -21.20 2.61 14.63
CA SER A 71 -21.16 1.15 14.69
C SER A 71 -21.38 0.51 13.31
N SER A 72 -22.31 1.04 12.52
CA SER A 72 -22.52 0.65 11.12
C SER A 72 -21.29 0.94 10.28
N LEU A 73 -20.73 2.15 10.39
CA LEU A 73 -19.54 2.56 9.63
C LEU A 73 -18.35 1.64 9.93
N PHE A 74 -18.07 1.40 11.21
CA PHE A 74 -16.96 0.54 11.63
C PHE A 74 -17.13 -0.89 11.10
N LYS A 75 -18.36 -1.42 11.13
CA LYS A 75 -18.66 -2.74 10.61
C LYS A 75 -18.52 -2.81 9.08
N CYS A 76 -19.13 -1.88 8.36
CA CYS A 76 -19.16 -1.87 6.90
C CYS A 76 -17.77 -1.60 6.29
N ALA A 77 -16.98 -0.73 6.92
CA ALA A 77 -15.62 -0.43 6.49
C ALA A 77 -14.58 -1.43 7.03
N ASP A 78 -15.00 -2.44 7.81
CA ASP A 78 -14.13 -3.44 8.43
C ASP A 78 -13.01 -2.80 9.27
N LEU A 79 -13.38 -1.82 10.11
CA LEU A 79 -12.45 -1.06 10.93
C LEU A 79 -12.27 -1.71 12.30
N PRO A 80 -11.04 -1.82 12.81
CA PRO A 80 -10.74 -2.40 14.11
C PRO A 80 -10.98 -1.44 15.29
N LEU A 81 -11.83 -0.43 15.11
CA LEU A 81 -12.00 0.68 16.06
C LEU A 81 -12.99 0.39 17.21
N GLN A 82 -13.45 -0.86 17.38
CA GLN A 82 -14.46 -1.18 18.40
C GLN A 82 -13.87 -1.39 19.81
N ASP A 83 -12.67 -1.97 19.96
CA ASP A 83 -12.15 -2.37 21.29
C ASP A 83 -10.72 -1.90 21.63
N GLU A 84 -9.87 -1.61 20.64
CA GLU A 84 -8.43 -1.35 20.88
C GLU A 84 -7.89 -0.08 20.21
N HIS A 85 -8.69 0.56 19.35
CA HIS A 85 -8.36 1.71 18.49
C HIS A 85 -6.97 1.63 17.86
N PHE A 86 -6.87 1.19 16.61
CA PHE A 86 -5.60 1.29 15.89
C PHE A 86 -5.76 1.72 14.44
N GLY A 87 -4.67 2.30 13.93
CA GLY A 87 -4.35 2.47 12.52
C GLY A 87 -2.88 2.15 12.31
N MET A 88 -2.29 2.72 11.28
CA MET A 88 -0.91 2.46 10.88
C MET A 88 -0.14 3.76 10.76
N LEU A 89 0.80 3.95 11.69
CA LEU A 89 1.81 4.99 11.63
C LEU A 89 2.93 4.56 10.69
N ASP A 90 3.22 5.38 9.68
CA ASP A 90 4.32 5.18 8.75
C ASP A 90 5.23 6.42 8.79
N ILE A 91 6.49 6.23 9.19
CA ILE A 91 7.51 7.27 9.20
C ILE A 91 8.59 6.84 8.23
N VAL A 92 8.76 7.59 7.14
CA VAL A 92 9.66 7.22 6.04
C VAL A 92 10.66 8.33 5.76
N SER A 93 11.93 7.95 5.71
CA SER A 93 13.06 8.75 5.26
C SER A 93 13.46 8.28 3.85
N TYR A 94 13.07 9.05 2.84
CA TYR A 94 13.50 8.84 1.46
C TYR A 94 14.90 9.42 1.28
N PHE A 95 15.84 8.62 0.80
CA PHE A 95 17.23 9.04 0.69
C PHE A 95 17.42 10.07 -0.42
N ASN A 96 16.63 9.95 -1.51
CA ASN A 96 16.73 10.81 -2.69
C ASN A 96 18.15 10.88 -3.29
N GLN A 97 18.95 9.85 -3.02
CA GLN A 97 20.31 9.68 -3.51
C GLN A 97 20.28 8.57 -4.55
N LYS A 98 20.31 8.95 -5.83
CA LYS A 98 20.32 8.01 -6.95
C LYS A 98 21.62 8.19 -7.73
N SER A 99 22.34 7.10 -7.98
CA SER A 99 23.50 7.14 -8.88
C SER A 99 23.02 7.47 -10.30
N GLY A 100 23.70 8.38 -10.99
CA GLY A 100 23.27 8.86 -12.30
C GLY A 100 21.93 9.61 -12.26
N PHE A 101 21.63 10.29 -11.16
CA PHE A 101 20.38 11.03 -10.97
C PHE A 101 20.11 11.99 -12.11
N LYS A 102 18.88 11.88 -12.61
CA LYS A 102 18.25 12.87 -13.47
C LYS A 102 17.03 13.36 -12.70
N PRO A 103 16.82 14.68 -12.60
CA PRO A 103 15.57 15.21 -12.06
C PRO A 103 14.39 14.60 -12.81
N PRO A 104 13.26 14.31 -12.14
CA PRO A 104 12.11 13.75 -12.83
C PRO A 104 11.59 14.75 -13.85
N CYS A 105 11.21 14.27 -15.02
CA CYS A 105 10.52 15.08 -16.00
C CYS A 105 9.06 15.29 -15.58
N ASN A 106 8.33 14.20 -15.33
CA ASN A 106 6.91 14.25 -14.98
C ASN A 106 6.44 13.09 -14.09
N GLY A 107 7.35 12.27 -13.55
CA GLY A 107 7.06 11.12 -12.69
C GLY A 107 6.37 9.97 -13.42
N SER A 108 6.47 9.89 -14.75
CA SER A 108 5.74 8.90 -15.56
C SER A 108 6.36 7.52 -15.54
N THR A 109 7.62 7.39 -15.13
CA THR A 109 8.36 6.13 -15.09
C THR A 109 8.67 5.72 -13.66
N ILE A 110 8.93 4.42 -13.46
CA ILE A 110 9.31 3.88 -12.14
C ILE A 110 10.66 4.46 -11.67
N GLU A 111 11.51 4.89 -12.59
CA GLU A 111 12.81 5.50 -12.30
C GLU A 111 12.69 6.93 -11.76
N GLU A 112 11.59 7.63 -12.08
CA GLU A 112 11.34 9.02 -11.67
C GLU A 112 10.60 9.13 -10.33
N VAL A 113 10.20 8.01 -9.74
CA VAL A 113 9.42 7.96 -8.50
C VAL A 113 10.11 7.17 -7.40
N ASN A 114 10.02 7.68 -6.17
CA ASN A 114 10.30 6.93 -4.95
C ASN A 114 9.16 5.99 -4.55
N CYS A 115 7.95 6.27 -5.00
CA CYS A 115 6.77 5.44 -4.78
C CYS A 115 5.81 5.63 -5.96
N VAL A 116 5.48 4.54 -6.65
CA VAL A 116 4.62 4.56 -7.83
C VAL A 116 3.20 5.06 -7.51
N PRO A 117 2.44 5.52 -8.53
CA PRO A 117 1.02 5.77 -8.39
C PRO A 117 0.28 4.60 -7.74
N HIS A 118 -0.43 4.88 -6.67
CA HIS A 118 -1.25 3.91 -5.94
C HIS A 118 -2.38 4.59 -5.19
N TYR A 119 -3.28 3.79 -4.63
CA TYR A 119 -4.20 4.24 -3.59
C TYR A 119 -4.11 3.34 -2.37
N ASP A 120 -4.38 3.89 -1.18
CA ASP A 120 -4.30 3.15 0.07
C ASP A 120 -5.54 2.24 0.25
N PRO A 121 -5.39 1.03 0.82
CA PRO A 121 -6.50 0.10 1.01
C PRO A 121 -7.43 0.48 2.19
N GLY A 122 -6.96 1.26 3.16
CA GLY A 122 -7.73 1.69 4.33
C GLY A 122 -8.96 2.57 4.03
N LEU A 123 -9.55 3.14 5.08
CA LEU A 123 -10.67 4.09 4.95
C LEU A 123 -10.19 5.46 4.48
N LEU A 124 -9.17 6.00 5.15
CA LEU A 124 -8.55 7.28 4.84
C LEU A 124 -7.11 7.30 5.36
N SER A 125 -6.33 8.21 4.79
CA SER A 125 -4.96 8.49 5.20
C SER A 125 -4.79 9.96 5.50
N VAL A 126 -3.89 10.27 6.45
CA VAL A 126 -3.49 11.62 6.82
C VAL A 126 -1.98 11.74 6.71
N SER A 127 -1.49 12.63 5.85
CA SER A 127 -0.10 13.08 5.84
C SER A 127 0.03 14.27 6.77
N ILE A 128 0.85 14.15 7.81
CA ILE A 128 1.01 15.18 8.85
C ILE A 128 2.37 15.89 8.80
N LEU A 129 3.32 15.36 8.04
CA LEU A 129 4.65 15.97 7.85
C LEU A 129 5.24 15.55 6.51
N SER A 130 5.82 16.52 5.81
CA SER A 130 6.72 16.31 4.67
C SER A 130 7.82 17.37 4.72
N THR A 131 9.08 16.98 4.85
CA THR A 131 10.18 17.96 4.95
C THR A 131 10.67 18.51 3.61
N HIS A 132 10.31 17.86 2.50
CA HIS A 132 10.67 18.23 1.14
C HIS A 132 9.59 17.78 0.15
N GLU A 133 9.63 18.34 -1.07
CA GLU A 133 8.77 17.98 -2.20
C GLU A 133 8.81 16.49 -2.55
N GLY A 134 7.75 16.01 -3.19
CA GLY A 134 7.72 14.66 -3.75
C GLY A 134 6.33 14.01 -3.71
N LEU A 135 5.56 14.21 -2.64
CA LEU A 135 4.18 13.74 -2.61
C LEU A 135 3.38 14.46 -3.70
N GLN A 136 2.68 13.69 -4.53
CA GLN A 136 1.72 14.21 -5.50
C GLN A 136 0.41 13.43 -5.42
N LEU A 137 -0.71 14.14 -5.54
CA LEU A 137 -2.05 13.58 -5.57
C LEU A 137 -2.64 13.78 -6.97
N LYS A 138 -3.32 12.76 -7.50
CA LYS A 138 -3.94 12.85 -8.82
C LYS A 138 -5.31 13.49 -8.72
N ASN A 139 -5.53 14.57 -9.45
CA ASN A 139 -6.85 15.10 -9.70
C ASN A 139 -7.57 14.21 -10.72
N MET A 140 -8.62 13.53 -10.27
CA MET A 140 -9.35 12.57 -11.10
C MET A 140 -10.26 13.23 -12.15
N THR A 141 -10.53 14.54 -12.03
CA THR A 141 -11.37 15.28 -12.98
C THR A 141 -10.62 15.67 -14.25
N ASN A 142 -9.37 16.12 -14.11
CA ASN A 142 -8.55 16.59 -15.24
C ASN A 142 -7.27 15.75 -15.48
N ASN A 143 -7.06 14.69 -14.68
CA ASN A 143 -5.88 13.81 -14.73
C ASN A 143 -4.53 14.47 -14.39
N GLU A 144 -4.53 15.68 -13.82
CA GLU A 144 -3.30 16.36 -13.41
C GLU A 144 -2.76 15.83 -12.07
N TRP A 145 -1.45 15.92 -11.89
CA TRP A 145 -0.80 15.67 -10.61
C TRP A 145 -0.61 16.99 -9.86
N ILE A 146 -1.07 17.04 -8.62
CA ILE A 146 -1.00 18.20 -7.74
C ILE A 146 0.05 17.90 -6.66
N ASP A 147 0.99 18.82 -6.46
CA ASP A 147 1.99 18.71 -5.41
C ASP A 147 1.36 18.82 -4.02
N GLY A 148 1.84 17.98 -3.10
CA GLY A 148 1.50 18.08 -1.69
C GLY A 148 2.10 19.33 -1.05
N PRO A 149 1.39 19.98 -0.11
CA PRO A 149 1.90 21.14 0.61
C PRO A 149 3.16 20.82 1.41
N LEU A 150 4.06 21.81 1.50
CA LEU A 150 5.27 21.78 2.31
C LEU A 150 5.19 22.74 3.50
N GLU A 151 4.14 23.55 3.54
CA GLU A 151 3.89 24.53 4.56
C GLU A 151 3.73 23.84 5.93
N PRO A 152 4.40 24.37 6.97
CA PRO A 152 4.15 23.91 8.32
C PRO A 152 2.66 24.00 8.67
N ASN A 153 2.19 23.05 9.49
CA ASN A 153 0.81 22.98 9.99
C ASN A 153 -0.27 22.70 8.94
N ILE A 154 0.09 22.33 7.70
CA ILE A 154 -0.86 21.81 6.72
C ILE A 154 -0.77 20.28 6.70
N GLY A 155 -1.89 19.62 7.00
CA GLY A 155 -2.07 18.20 6.79
C GLY A 155 -2.85 17.92 5.50
N VAL A 156 -2.58 16.79 4.85
CA VAL A 156 -3.33 16.32 3.69
C VAL A 156 -4.12 15.09 4.08
N VAL A 157 -5.41 15.07 3.73
CA VAL A 157 -6.29 13.91 3.93
C VAL A 157 -6.75 13.41 2.56
N TRP A 158 -6.74 12.10 2.37
CA TRP A 158 -7.37 11.46 1.21
C TRP A 158 -8.06 10.16 1.63
N LEU A 159 -8.98 9.71 0.78
CA LEU A 159 -9.74 8.49 0.99
C LEU A 159 -8.98 7.27 0.47
N GLY A 160 -9.17 6.14 1.12
CA GLY A 160 -8.69 4.84 0.65
C GLY A 160 -9.78 4.01 -0.02
N GLU A 161 -9.42 2.78 -0.39
CA GLU A 161 -10.29 1.84 -1.08
C GLU A 161 -11.54 1.48 -0.27
N ALA A 162 -11.42 1.34 1.06
CA ALA A 162 -12.55 0.98 1.91
C ALA A 162 -13.67 2.04 1.85
N ALA A 163 -13.33 3.33 1.75
CA ALA A 163 -14.32 4.41 1.56
C ALA A 163 -15.08 4.26 0.24
N SER A 164 -14.38 3.84 -0.83
CA SER A 164 -15.00 3.64 -2.14
C SER A 164 -15.93 2.42 -2.13
N ARG A 165 -15.52 1.35 -1.45
CA ARG A 165 -16.30 0.12 -1.29
C ARG A 165 -17.63 0.37 -0.54
N ILE A 166 -17.58 1.01 0.63
CA ILE A 166 -18.79 1.26 1.44
C ILE A 166 -19.74 2.29 0.83
N THR A 167 -19.22 3.18 -0.02
CA THR A 167 -20.03 4.20 -0.71
C THR A 167 -20.48 3.77 -2.10
N GLN A 168 -20.26 2.51 -2.49
CA GLN A 168 -20.56 2.00 -3.83
C GLN A 168 -19.98 2.90 -4.93
N ASN A 169 -18.69 3.24 -4.80
CA ASN A 169 -17.93 4.05 -5.75
C ASN A 169 -18.37 5.52 -5.88
N ARG A 170 -19.27 6.03 -5.03
CA ARG A 170 -19.61 7.45 -4.97
C ARG A 170 -18.40 8.30 -4.56
N LEU A 171 -17.66 7.84 -3.56
CA LEU A 171 -16.35 8.40 -3.23
C LEU A 171 -15.27 7.55 -3.92
N LYS A 172 -14.23 8.22 -4.42
CA LYS A 172 -13.09 7.58 -5.09
C LYS A 172 -11.87 7.63 -4.18
N PRO A 173 -10.98 6.62 -4.26
CA PRO A 173 -9.78 6.63 -3.44
C PRO A 173 -8.78 7.64 -4.04
N GLY A 174 -8.02 8.31 -3.17
CA GLY A 174 -7.01 9.28 -3.58
C GLY A 174 -5.81 8.57 -4.19
N ILE A 175 -5.66 8.66 -5.50
CA ILE A 175 -4.45 8.18 -6.18
C ILE A 175 -3.31 9.15 -5.87
N HIS A 176 -2.19 8.64 -5.38
CA HIS A 176 -1.04 9.43 -5.02
C HIS A 176 0.26 8.71 -5.39
N ARG A 177 1.35 9.46 -5.49
CA ARG A 177 2.71 8.97 -5.76
C ARG A 177 3.72 9.79 -4.97
N VAL A 178 4.97 9.32 -4.94
CA VAL A 178 6.10 10.10 -4.44
C VAL A 178 7.14 10.20 -5.54
N ILE A 179 7.27 11.36 -6.17
CA ILE A 179 8.32 11.61 -7.18
C ILE A 179 9.68 11.80 -6.49
N TYR A 180 10.77 11.59 -7.21
CA TYR A 180 12.05 12.14 -6.77
C TYR A 180 11.96 13.68 -6.74
N PRO A 181 12.65 14.35 -5.81
CA PRO A 181 12.74 15.82 -5.84
C PRO A 181 13.58 16.30 -7.02
N GLN A 182 13.54 17.60 -7.32
CA GLN A 182 14.45 18.23 -8.30
C GLN A 182 15.88 18.28 -7.73
N GLU A 183 16.00 18.52 -6.42
CA GLU A 183 17.27 18.52 -5.69
C GLU A 183 17.42 17.26 -4.83
N GLN A 184 18.60 16.64 -4.83
CA GLN A 184 18.89 15.43 -4.04
C GLN A 184 18.95 15.71 -2.53
N LYS A 185 17.80 15.93 -1.91
CA LYS A 185 17.66 16.15 -0.47
C LYS A 185 16.86 15.02 0.16
N ARG A 186 17.34 14.51 1.29
CA ARG A 186 16.61 13.51 2.08
C ARG A 186 15.26 14.08 2.51
N ARG A 187 14.19 13.31 2.30
CA ARG A 187 12.82 13.68 2.65
C ARG A 187 12.31 12.80 3.78
N LEU A 188 11.94 13.41 4.90
CA LEU A 188 11.20 12.75 5.97
C LEU A 188 9.72 13.00 5.75
N ALA A 189 8.91 11.94 5.84
CA ALA A 189 7.47 12.02 5.74
C ALA A 189 6.80 11.16 6.81
N VAL A 190 5.70 11.66 7.36
CA VAL A 190 4.92 10.96 8.39
C VAL A 190 3.46 10.88 7.95
N TRP A 191 2.94 9.66 7.96
CA TRP A 191 1.63 9.30 7.46
C TRP A 191 0.92 8.46 8.51
N TYR A 192 -0.39 8.59 8.56
CA TYR A 192 -1.23 7.75 9.39
C TYR A 192 -2.41 7.25 8.57
N GLU A 193 -2.59 5.94 8.49
CA GLU A 193 -3.67 5.30 7.75
C GLU A 193 -4.66 4.65 8.71
N VAL A 194 -5.96 4.86 8.44
CA VAL A 194 -7.05 4.14 9.12
C VAL A 194 -7.24 2.81 8.41
N CYS A 195 -6.52 1.79 8.88
CA CYS A 195 -6.48 0.47 8.27
C CYS A 195 -7.78 -0.33 8.45
N THR A 196 -8.02 -1.26 7.54
CA THR A 196 -9.05 -2.30 7.69
C THR A 196 -8.49 -3.56 8.37
N VAL A 197 -9.35 -4.39 8.94
CA VAL A 197 -8.97 -5.71 9.48
C VAL A 197 -8.49 -6.62 8.35
N GLU A 198 -9.11 -6.55 7.17
CA GLU A 198 -8.68 -7.24 5.96
C GLU A 198 -7.22 -6.91 5.59
N GLN A 199 -6.84 -5.62 5.60
CA GLN A 199 -5.46 -5.19 5.35
C GLN A 199 -4.50 -5.89 6.32
N LEU A 200 -4.82 -5.94 7.61
CA LEU A 200 -4.02 -6.64 8.61
C LEU A 200 -3.89 -8.15 8.33
N ARG A 201 -4.98 -8.81 7.93
CA ARG A 201 -4.98 -10.25 7.61
C ARG A 201 -4.12 -10.58 6.40
N ASN A 202 -4.18 -9.75 5.35
CA ASN A 202 -3.37 -9.93 4.13
C ASN A 202 -1.86 -9.82 4.41
N ILE A 203 -1.52 -9.09 5.48
CA ILE A 203 -0.17 -8.85 5.98
C ILE A 203 0.28 -9.92 7.01
N SER A 204 -0.58 -10.90 7.35
CA SER A 204 -0.23 -11.92 8.34
C SER A 204 1.08 -12.64 8.03
N ALA A 205 1.89 -12.83 9.07
CA ALA A 205 3.22 -13.43 9.01
C ALA A 205 3.23 -14.92 8.69
N ASP A 206 2.07 -15.58 8.75
CA ASP A 206 1.96 -17.05 8.77
C ASP A 206 2.37 -17.71 7.44
N LYS A 207 2.56 -16.92 6.38
CA LYS A 207 2.86 -17.40 5.02
C LYS A 207 4.10 -16.74 4.39
N LYS A 208 4.98 -16.14 5.19
CA LYS A 208 6.16 -15.41 4.66
C LYS A 208 7.14 -16.31 3.92
N ASP A 209 7.31 -17.54 4.40
CA ASP A 209 8.22 -18.53 3.83
C ASP A 209 7.56 -19.48 2.82
N GLU A 210 6.27 -19.28 2.54
CA GLU A 210 5.55 -20.03 1.52
C GLU A 210 6.16 -19.73 0.15
N ARG A 211 6.50 -20.80 -0.59
CA ARG A 211 6.94 -20.67 -1.99
C ARG A 211 5.77 -20.18 -2.82
N MET A 212 6.00 -19.15 -3.61
CA MET A 212 5.02 -18.73 -4.59
C MET A 212 5.09 -19.67 -5.79
N ALA A 213 3.93 -19.99 -6.37
CA ALA A 213 3.89 -20.72 -7.63
C ALA A 213 4.48 -19.86 -8.76
N ASP A 214 4.80 -20.48 -9.89
CA ASP A 214 5.23 -19.77 -11.09
C ASP A 214 4.03 -19.09 -11.79
N GLY A 215 4.14 -17.79 -12.05
CA GLY A 215 3.03 -17.01 -12.57
C GLY A 215 3.26 -15.51 -12.49
N VAL A 216 2.16 -14.76 -12.64
CA VAL A 216 2.14 -13.31 -12.51
C VAL A 216 1.17 -12.85 -11.45
N VAL A 217 1.55 -11.76 -10.79
CA VAL A 217 0.77 -11.13 -9.72
C VAL A 217 0.34 -9.75 -10.19
N THR A 218 -0.95 -9.45 -10.04
CA THR A 218 -1.50 -8.10 -10.28
C THR A 218 -2.02 -7.50 -8.97
N PHE A 219 -1.89 -6.19 -8.84
CA PHE A 219 -2.34 -5.45 -7.66
C PHE A 219 -3.45 -4.48 -8.06
N GLY A 220 -4.63 -4.62 -7.46
CA GLY A 220 -5.78 -3.75 -7.80
C GLY A 220 -5.51 -2.26 -7.55
N ASN A 221 -4.67 -1.95 -6.56
CA ASN A 221 -4.40 -0.59 -6.12
C ASN A 221 -3.18 0.08 -6.76
N LEU A 222 -2.57 -0.55 -7.77
CA LEU A 222 -1.44 -0.03 -8.53
C LEU A 222 -1.88 0.28 -9.97
N PRO A 223 -2.59 1.40 -10.21
CA PRO A 223 -3.14 1.71 -11.52
C PRO A 223 -2.04 1.83 -12.58
N GLY A 224 -2.19 1.09 -13.67
CA GLY A 224 -1.25 1.10 -14.79
C GLY A 224 0.04 0.29 -14.56
N LEU A 225 0.17 -0.40 -13.42
CA LEU A 225 1.31 -1.29 -13.21
C LEU A 225 1.12 -2.60 -14.00
N ALA A 226 2.14 -2.99 -14.74
CA ALA A 226 2.18 -4.28 -15.41
C ALA A 226 2.19 -5.45 -14.40
N PRO A 227 1.65 -6.63 -14.76
CA PRO A 227 1.76 -7.81 -13.93
C PRO A 227 3.21 -8.11 -13.54
N VAL A 228 3.44 -8.45 -12.27
CA VAL A 228 4.77 -8.75 -11.74
C VAL A 228 4.99 -10.26 -11.76
N HIS A 229 6.00 -10.72 -12.49
CA HIS A 229 6.38 -12.13 -12.51
C HIS A 229 6.92 -12.57 -11.15
N VAL A 230 6.53 -13.77 -10.72
CA VAL A 230 7.19 -14.49 -9.63
C VAL A 230 8.45 -15.15 -10.17
N LEU A 231 9.58 -14.99 -9.47
CA LEU A 231 10.84 -15.63 -9.86
C LEU A 231 10.84 -17.11 -9.45
N PRO A 232 11.56 -17.99 -10.17
CA PRO A 232 11.61 -19.41 -9.86
C PRO A 232 12.02 -19.67 -8.40
N GLY A 233 11.16 -20.35 -7.65
CA GLY A 233 11.38 -20.69 -6.24
C GLY A 233 11.30 -19.51 -5.25
N GLU A 234 10.85 -18.34 -5.70
CA GLU A 234 10.74 -17.14 -4.87
C GLU A 234 9.72 -17.33 -3.75
N LYS A 235 10.13 -16.98 -2.53
CA LYS A 235 9.22 -17.00 -1.38
C LYS A 235 8.36 -15.74 -1.38
N LYS A 236 7.17 -15.82 -0.77
CA LYS A 236 6.25 -14.68 -0.66
C LYS A 236 6.93 -13.42 -0.11
N LEU A 237 7.72 -13.54 0.96
CA LEU A 237 8.41 -12.38 1.53
C LEU A 237 9.51 -11.81 0.60
N GLU A 238 10.16 -12.64 -0.21
CA GLU A 238 11.18 -12.20 -1.16
C GLU A 238 10.53 -11.44 -2.33
N PHE A 239 9.45 -12.00 -2.89
CA PHE A 239 8.62 -11.35 -3.90
C PHE A 239 8.14 -9.97 -3.43
N LEU A 240 7.55 -9.90 -2.24
CA LEU A 240 7.01 -8.65 -1.70
C LEU A 240 8.09 -7.60 -1.45
N LYS A 241 9.30 -8.00 -1.04
CA LYS A 241 10.45 -7.07 -0.93
C LYS A 241 10.88 -6.55 -2.29
N ARG A 242 10.94 -7.41 -3.30
CA ARG A 242 11.33 -7.01 -4.66
C ARG A 242 10.32 -6.01 -5.23
N VAL A 243 9.03 -6.23 -4.98
CA VAL A 243 7.96 -5.26 -5.28
C VAL A 243 8.21 -3.94 -4.56
N GLU A 244 8.47 -3.93 -3.25
CA GLU A 244 8.77 -2.69 -2.52
C GLU A 244 10.06 -2.00 -3.01
N MET A 245 11.10 -2.76 -3.33
CA MET A 245 12.35 -2.21 -3.86
C MET A 245 12.17 -1.59 -5.24
N GLY A 246 11.37 -2.20 -6.11
CA GLY A 246 11.15 -1.73 -7.48
C GLY A 246 10.13 -0.61 -7.59
N PHE A 247 9.10 -0.61 -6.75
CA PHE A 247 7.97 0.31 -6.86
C PHE A 247 7.83 1.28 -5.68
N GLY A 248 8.62 1.10 -4.63
CA GLY A 248 8.59 1.97 -3.45
C GLY A 248 7.34 1.85 -2.59
N LEU A 249 6.37 1.02 -2.98
CA LEU A 249 5.17 0.77 -2.20
C LEU A 249 5.42 -0.33 -1.17
N PRO A 250 5.21 -0.07 0.13
CA PRO A 250 5.38 -1.09 1.14
C PRO A 250 4.35 -2.22 1.03
N MET A 251 4.76 -3.40 1.48
CA MET A 251 3.93 -4.61 1.49
C MET A 251 2.59 -4.42 2.20
N SER A 252 2.55 -3.56 3.23
CA SER A 252 1.36 -3.27 4.01
C SER A 252 0.31 -2.43 3.28
N LYS A 253 0.70 -1.83 2.15
CA LYS A 253 -0.16 -1.01 1.31
C LYS A 253 -0.51 -1.69 -0.01
N LEU A 254 -0.11 -2.95 -0.22
CA LEU A 254 -0.56 -3.71 -1.38
C LEU A 254 -2.03 -4.05 -1.17
N GLY A 255 -2.86 -3.65 -2.13
CA GLY A 255 -4.29 -3.95 -2.15
C GLY A 255 -4.55 -5.41 -2.50
N HIS A 256 -5.77 -5.69 -2.98
CA HIS A 256 -6.12 -7.04 -3.38
C HIS A 256 -5.14 -7.59 -4.44
N VAL A 257 -4.57 -8.75 -4.13
CA VAL A 257 -3.59 -9.45 -4.95
C VAL A 257 -4.31 -10.53 -5.75
N SER A 258 -4.23 -10.46 -7.07
CA SER A 258 -4.74 -11.52 -7.95
C SER A 258 -3.58 -12.28 -8.56
N TYR A 259 -3.61 -13.61 -8.42
CA TYR A 259 -2.56 -14.51 -8.85
C TYR A 259 -2.99 -15.29 -10.09
N ASN A 260 -2.26 -15.16 -11.19
CA ASN A 260 -2.53 -15.87 -12.43
C ASN A 260 -1.39 -16.86 -12.68
N LEU A 261 -1.70 -18.16 -12.54
CA LEU A 261 -0.77 -19.25 -12.85
C LEU A 261 -0.40 -19.18 -14.32
N GLN A 262 0.90 -19.29 -14.61
CA GLN A 262 1.34 -19.48 -15.98
C GLN A 262 1.02 -20.93 -16.35
N THR A 263 -0.06 -21.16 -17.11
CA THR A 263 -0.29 -22.46 -17.72
C THR A 263 0.78 -22.67 -18.78
N TYR A 264 1.85 -23.39 -18.43
CA TYR A 264 2.69 -24.01 -19.43
C TYR A 264 1.80 -25.01 -20.16
N GLY A 265 1.35 -24.64 -21.37
CA GLY A 265 0.74 -25.59 -22.28
C GLY A 265 1.75 -26.70 -22.53
N LEU A 266 1.60 -27.82 -21.82
CA LEU A 266 2.17 -29.09 -22.24
C LEU A 266 1.41 -29.50 -23.51
N GLY A 267 1.73 -28.86 -24.62
CA GLY A 267 1.41 -29.37 -25.94
C GLY A 267 2.21 -30.64 -26.13
N TYR A 268 1.65 -31.77 -25.74
CA TYR A 268 2.12 -33.04 -26.27
C TYR A 268 1.83 -33.01 -27.78
N PRO A 269 2.82 -33.26 -28.64
CA PRO A 269 2.52 -33.55 -30.03
C PRO A 269 1.70 -34.83 -30.03
N THR A 270 0.40 -34.72 -30.30
CA THR A 270 -0.37 -35.88 -30.72
C THR A 270 0.19 -36.29 -32.07
N THR A 271 1.03 -37.31 -32.07
CA THR A 271 1.27 -38.13 -33.26
C THR A 271 -0.08 -38.61 -33.75
N THR A 272 -0.59 -37.98 -34.80
CA THR A 272 -1.61 -38.54 -35.66
C THR A 272 -1.03 -39.79 -36.29
N THR A 273 -1.30 -40.94 -35.70
CA THR A 273 -1.33 -42.21 -36.43
C THR A 273 -2.42 -42.08 -37.48
N GLU A 274 -2.02 -41.89 -38.73
CA GLU A 274 -2.85 -42.18 -39.90
C GLU A 274 -3.32 -43.63 -39.77
N LEU A 275 -4.63 -43.80 -39.66
CA LEU A 275 -5.29 -45.08 -39.85
C LEU A 275 -5.75 -45.12 -41.31
N ASP A 276 -5.31 -46.18 -42.00
CA ASP A 276 -5.59 -46.52 -43.37
C ASP A 276 -7.06 -46.31 -43.78
N GLU A 277 -7.26 -45.67 -44.93
CA GLU A 277 -8.54 -45.66 -45.64
C GLU A 277 -8.87 -47.07 -46.16
N PRO A 278 -10.13 -47.55 -46.02
CA PRO A 278 -10.56 -48.73 -46.74
C PRO A 278 -10.84 -48.39 -48.21
N MET A 279 -10.30 -49.22 -49.11
CA MET A 279 -10.65 -49.26 -50.53
C MET A 279 -12.17 -49.39 -50.69
N ASP A 280 -12.78 -48.45 -51.40
CA ASP A 280 -14.14 -48.62 -51.91
C ASP A 280 -14.08 -49.14 -53.35
N THR A 281 -14.74 -50.28 -53.53
CA THR A 281 -15.06 -50.89 -54.82
C THR A 281 -16.27 -50.18 -55.42
N THR A 282 -16.11 -49.54 -56.57
CA THR A 282 -16.96 -49.63 -57.79
C THR A 282 -16.43 -48.71 -58.88
#